data_AF-A0A0S8DNX5-F1
#
_entry.id   AF-A0A0S8DNX5-F1
#
_cell.length_a   1.000
_cell.length_b   1.000
_cell.length_c   1.000
_cell.angle_alpha   90.00
_cell.angle_beta   90.00
_cell.angle_gamma   90.00
#
_symmetry.space_group_name_H-M   'P 1'
#
loop_
_entity.id
_entity.type
_entity.pdbx_description
1 polymer ?
#
loop_
_entity_poly.entity_id
_entity_poly.type
_entity_poly.pdbx_seq_one_letter_code
_entity_poly.pdbx_strand_id
1 'polypeptide(L)'
;MWRKEATAVSDAHTVHQLAYLTPAQPHGITRMVQGTGRKYVRCINTTHRRTASLWEGRFKASLVDSEAYPLTCMRYIELNPVRAAMVAHPGDYLRSSYAHNGLGKADSLTTPHALYGALGKNAEEVRHAYRELFPHQFGPSEVHAIREAPNQEVVLGREDFKGKIEAMTRKRTRPGQPGRPRIEEPQASR
;
A
#
# COMPACT_ATOMS: atom_id res chain seq x y z
N MET A 1 -10.00 -16.08 7.70
CA MET A 1 -8.55 -16.14 7.43
C MET A 1 -8.19 -14.91 6.62
N TRP A 2 -7.43 -13.97 7.19
CA TRP A 2 -7.13 -12.68 6.55
C TRP A 2 -5.76 -12.76 5.86
N ARG A 3 -5.63 -12.17 4.66
CA ARG A 3 -4.41 -12.18 3.85
C ARG A 3 -3.74 -10.81 3.89
N LYS A 4 -2.47 -10.79 4.26
CA LYS A 4 -1.60 -9.60 4.28
C LYS A 4 -0.44 -9.89 3.33
N GLU A 5 -0.01 -8.94 2.51
CA GLU A 5 1.00 -9.22 1.48
C GLU A 5 2.28 -8.37 1.63
N ALA A 6 2.27 -7.25 2.36
CA ALA A 6 3.50 -6.52 2.74
C ALA A 6 3.34 -5.54 3.93
N THR A 7 4.44 -5.17 4.61
CA THR A 7 4.51 -4.07 5.61
C THR A 7 5.85 -3.35 5.64
N ALA A 8 5.84 -2.05 5.88
CA ALA A 8 7.02 -1.26 6.22
C ALA A 8 6.63 -0.12 7.19
N VAL A 9 7.62 0.52 7.81
CA VAL A 9 7.52 1.64 8.76
C VAL A 9 8.56 2.69 8.36
N SER A 10 8.24 3.99 8.39
CA SER A 10 9.19 5.11 8.19
C SER A 10 9.23 6.08 9.39
N ASP A 11 10.33 6.86 9.49
CA ASP A 11 10.70 8.08 10.25
C ASP A 11 10.44 8.25 11.77
N ALA A 12 11.41 8.88 12.44
CA ALA A 12 11.70 8.91 13.88
C ALA A 12 10.60 9.46 14.83
N HIS A 13 9.47 9.95 14.33
CA HIS A 13 8.30 10.30 15.15
C HIS A 13 6.96 9.76 14.63
N THR A 14 6.87 9.34 13.35
CA THR A 14 5.60 8.91 12.73
C THR A 14 5.78 7.65 11.90
N VAL A 15 5.34 6.52 12.46
CA VAL A 15 5.39 5.21 11.81
C VAL A 15 4.28 5.05 10.76
N HIS A 16 4.64 5.06 9.47
CA HIS A 16 3.73 4.75 8.38
C HIS A 16 3.66 3.25 8.07
N GLN A 17 2.55 2.58 8.43
CA GLN A 17 2.30 1.19 8.02
C GLN A 17 1.63 1.12 6.65
N LEU A 18 2.29 0.49 5.68
CA LEU A 18 1.74 0.21 4.35
C LEU A 18 1.37 -1.26 4.22
N ALA A 19 0.26 -1.59 3.56
CA ALA A 19 -0.10 -2.98 3.29
C ALA A 19 -0.86 -3.12 1.98
N TYR A 20 -0.55 -4.16 1.22
CA TYR A 20 -1.40 -4.67 0.14
C TYR A 20 -2.27 -5.80 0.69
N LEU A 21 -3.58 -5.71 0.43
CA LEU A 21 -4.60 -6.53 1.08
C LEU A 21 -5.65 -6.96 0.06
N THR A 22 -6.00 -8.25 0.07
CA THR A 22 -7.16 -8.77 -0.68
C THR A 22 -8.29 -9.08 0.30
N PRO A 23 -9.34 -8.24 0.39
CA PRO A 23 -10.43 -8.49 1.31
C PRO A 23 -11.30 -9.67 0.86
N ALA A 24 -11.56 -10.61 1.77
CA ALA A 24 -12.49 -11.72 1.53
C ALA A 24 -13.97 -11.34 1.75
N GLN A 25 -14.23 -10.20 2.39
CA GLN A 25 -15.57 -9.75 2.75
C GLN A 25 -15.71 -8.23 2.55
N PRO A 26 -16.93 -7.75 2.26
CA PRO A 26 -17.25 -6.33 2.32
C PRO A 26 -16.80 -5.71 3.64
N HIS A 27 -16.22 -4.50 3.57
CA HIS A 27 -15.69 -3.75 4.72
C HIS A 27 -14.64 -4.51 5.55
N GLY A 28 -14.03 -5.58 5.02
CA GLY A 28 -13.03 -6.39 5.74
C GLY A 28 -11.81 -5.57 6.15
N ILE A 29 -11.29 -4.74 5.25
CA ILE A 29 -10.13 -3.87 5.53
C ILE A 29 -10.45 -2.89 6.67
N THR A 30 -11.58 -2.19 6.59
CA THR A 30 -12.01 -1.22 7.62
C THR A 30 -12.10 -1.89 8.99
N ARG A 31 -12.76 -3.05 9.09
CA ARG A 31 -12.89 -3.79 10.36
C ARG A 31 -11.53 -4.27 10.87
N MET A 32 -10.66 -4.75 9.99
CA MET A 32 -9.31 -5.20 10.33
C MET A 32 -8.47 -4.05 10.90
N VAL A 33 -8.43 -2.90 10.22
CA VAL A 33 -7.67 -1.73 10.68
C VAL A 33 -8.20 -1.22 12.02
N GLN A 34 -9.53 -1.08 12.15
CA GLN A 34 -10.15 -0.66 13.41
C GLN A 34 -9.85 -1.62 14.56
N GLY A 35 -9.99 -2.93 14.33
CA GLY A 35 -9.74 -3.95 15.34
C GLY A 35 -8.28 -3.98 15.79
N THR A 36 -7.35 -3.96 14.83
CA THR A 36 -5.91 -3.97 15.09
C THR A 36 -5.48 -2.69 15.80
N GLY A 37 -5.92 -1.53 15.31
CA GLY A 37 -5.61 -0.22 15.89
C GLY A 37 -6.07 -0.09 17.34
N ARG A 38 -7.29 -0.54 17.65
CA ARG A 38 -7.83 -0.52 19.04
C ARG A 38 -7.03 -1.41 19.98
N LYS A 39 -6.69 -2.64 19.55
CA LYS A 39 -5.88 -3.57 20.35
C LYS A 39 -4.47 -3.03 20.60
N TYR A 40 -3.84 -2.49 19.56
CA TYR A 40 -2.49 -1.94 19.64
C TYR A 40 -2.41 -0.71 20.56
N VAL A 41 -3.32 0.25 20.39
CA VAL A 41 -3.39 1.45 21.25
C VAL A 41 -3.59 1.07 22.71
N ARG A 42 -4.51 0.14 22.98
CA ARG A 42 -4.73 -0.37 24.34
C ARG A 42 -3.46 -0.99 24.91
N CYS A 43 -2.81 -1.88 24.17
CA CYS A 43 -1.58 -2.55 24.60
C CYS A 43 -0.51 -1.52 24.99
N ILE A 44 -0.16 -0.60 24.09
CA ILE A 44 0.86 0.42 24.34
C ILE A 44 0.48 1.36 25.49
N ASN A 45 -0.77 1.83 25.55
CA ASN A 45 -1.21 2.72 26.62
C ASN A 45 -1.15 2.03 27.99
N THR A 46 -1.55 0.76 28.08
CA THR A 46 -1.41 -0.04 29.31
C THR A 46 0.06 -0.27 29.66
N THR A 47 0.89 -0.69 28.71
CA THR A 47 2.31 -1.01 28.93
C THR A 47 3.10 0.21 29.38
N HIS A 48 2.86 1.38 28.77
CA HIS A 48 3.62 2.59 29.04
C HIS A 48 2.91 3.55 30.01
N ARG A 49 1.76 3.15 30.60
CA ARG A 49 0.94 3.99 31.51
C ARG A 49 0.60 5.36 30.91
N ARG A 50 0.21 5.37 29.63
CA ARG A 50 -0.16 6.58 28.88
C ARG A 50 -1.65 6.60 28.58
N THR A 51 -2.19 7.79 28.36
CA THR A 51 -3.56 7.98 27.89
C THR A 51 -3.53 8.98 26.74
N ALA A 52 -3.39 8.48 25.51
CA ALA A 52 -3.38 9.30 24.30
C ALA A 52 -3.77 8.48 23.05
N SER A 53 -4.13 9.17 21.97
CA SER A 53 -4.14 8.55 20.63
C SER A 53 -2.70 8.25 20.20
N LEU A 54 -2.49 7.10 19.54
CA LEU A 54 -1.22 6.79 18.86
C LEU A 54 -1.27 7.05 17.36
N TRP A 55 -2.47 7.15 16.79
CA TRP A 55 -2.66 7.33 15.36
C TRP A 55 -2.93 8.80 15.06
N GLU A 56 -2.25 9.32 14.05
CA GLU A 56 -2.34 10.72 13.61
C GLU A 56 -3.61 11.00 12.78
N GLY A 57 -4.29 9.95 12.28
CA GLY A 57 -5.50 10.13 11.48
C GLY A 57 -6.17 8.82 11.04
N ARG A 58 -7.10 8.95 10.10
CA ARG A 58 -7.78 7.81 9.47
C ARG A 58 -6.84 7.10 8.51
N PHE A 59 -7.01 5.79 8.36
CA PHE A 59 -6.29 5.05 7.32
C PHE A 59 -6.73 5.52 5.93
N LYS A 60 -5.80 5.46 4.98
CA LYS A 60 -6.03 5.76 3.58
C LYS A 60 -5.91 4.46 2.79
N ALA A 61 -6.72 4.30 1.76
CA ALA A 61 -6.71 3.11 0.91
C ALA A 61 -7.07 3.49 -0.53
N SER A 62 -6.48 2.77 -1.47
CA SER A 62 -6.73 2.90 -2.90
C SER A 62 -6.94 1.50 -3.47
N LEU A 63 -7.82 1.38 -4.47
CA LEU A 63 -7.96 0.14 -5.22
C LEU A 63 -6.79 0.03 -6.20
N VAL A 64 -6.20 -1.16 -6.27
CA VAL A 64 -5.04 -1.46 -7.11
C VAL A 64 -5.44 -2.44 -8.21
N ASP A 65 -4.97 -2.20 -9.43
CA ASP A 65 -5.04 -3.16 -10.55
C ASP A 65 -4.20 -4.41 -10.22
N SER A 66 -4.89 -5.52 -9.95
CA SER A 66 -4.30 -6.79 -9.51
C SER A 66 -3.50 -7.53 -10.58
N GLU A 67 -3.52 -7.06 -11.83
CA GLU A 67 -2.74 -7.68 -12.91
C GLU A 67 -1.42 -6.96 -13.14
N ALA A 68 -1.41 -5.62 -13.05
CA ALA A 68 -0.25 -4.82 -13.44
C ALA A 68 0.59 -4.33 -12.25
N TYR A 69 -0.03 -4.08 -11.09
CA TYR A 69 0.62 -3.39 -9.96
C TYR A 69 1.01 -4.22 -8.73
N PRO A 70 0.70 -5.53 -8.55
CA PRO A 70 1.05 -6.22 -7.30
C PRO A 70 2.54 -6.21 -6.97
N LEU A 71 3.41 -6.58 -7.92
CA LEU A 71 4.85 -6.60 -7.69
C LEU A 71 5.42 -5.20 -7.46
N THR A 72 4.91 -4.21 -8.19
CA THR A 72 5.24 -2.79 -7.99
C THR A 72 4.86 -2.33 -6.58
N CYS A 73 3.65 -2.65 -6.10
CA CYS A 73 3.21 -2.30 -4.75
C CYS A 73 4.04 -3.02 -3.68
N MET A 74 4.33 -4.32 -3.84
CA MET A 74 5.16 -5.09 -2.91
C MET A 74 6.56 -4.47 -2.78
N ARG A 75 7.24 -4.22 -3.91
CA ARG A 75 8.54 -3.54 -3.94
C ARG A 75 8.48 -2.15 -3.32
N TYR A 76 7.43 -1.37 -3.61
CA TYR A 76 7.27 -0.03 -3.05
C TYR A 76 7.19 -0.09 -1.52
N ILE A 77 6.43 -1.04 -0.98
CA ILE A 77 6.30 -1.23 0.46
C ILE A 77 7.65 -1.66 1.05
N GLU A 78 8.30 -2.66 0.48
CA GLU A 78 9.54 -3.22 1.02
C GLU A 78 10.74 -2.27 0.91
N LEU A 79 10.76 -1.38 -0.09
CA LEU A 79 11.78 -0.33 -0.22
C LEU A 79 11.49 0.90 0.64
N ASN A 80 10.35 0.98 1.34
CA ASN A 80 10.04 2.15 2.16
C ASN A 80 11.05 2.40 3.29
N PRO A 81 11.51 1.39 4.06
CA PRO A 81 12.51 1.59 5.11
C PRO A 81 13.86 2.08 4.56
N VAL A 82 14.21 1.67 3.33
CA VAL A 82 15.40 2.16 2.61
C VAL A 82 15.22 3.62 2.21
N ARG A 83 14.06 3.99 1.64
CA ARG A 83 13.74 5.38 1.26
C ARG A 83 13.68 6.32 2.47
N ALA A 84 13.28 5.81 3.64
CA ALA A 84 13.29 6.52 4.91
C ALA A 84 14.67 6.55 5.58
N ALA A 85 15.73 6.08 4.90
CA ALA A 85 17.09 5.99 5.42
C ALA A 85 17.22 5.23 6.77
N MET A 86 16.29 4.31 7.06
CA MET A 86 16.31 3.50 8.29
C MET A 86 17.24 2.29 8.16
N VAL A 87 17.39 1.77 6.94
CA VAL A 87 18.23 0.62 6.62
C VAL A 87 18.86 0.81 5.24
N ALA A 88 20.00 0.16 4.98
CA ALA A 88 20.66 0.19 3.68
C ALA A 88 20.00 -0.76 2.67
N HIS A 89 19.48 -1.90 3.14
CA HIS A 89 18.87 -2.92 2.31
C HIS A 89 17.52 -3.37 2.88
N PRO A 90 16.49 -3.67 2.05
CA PRO A 90 15.16 -4.04 2.53
C PRO A 90 15.17 -5.30 3.42
N GLY A 91 16.14 -6.19 3.21
CA GLY A 91 16.36 -7.38 4.04
C GLY A 91 16.79 -7.11 5.47
N ASP A 92 17.30 -5.93 5.77
CA ASP A 92 17.71 -5.54 7.13
C ASP A 92 16.50 -5.08 7.97
N TYR A 93 15.37 -4.79 7.32
CA TYR A 93 14.17 -4.35 8.00
C TYR A 93 13.28 -5.53 8.42
N LEU A 94 13.42 -5.93 9.69
CA LEU A 94 12.76 -7.12 10.27
C LEU A 94 11.22 -7.11 10.23
N ARG A 95 10.59 -5.93 10.14
CA ARG A 95 9.12 -5.82 10.16
C ARG A 95 8.50 -5.73 8.76
N SER A 96 9.23 -6.16 7.73
CA SER A 96 8.71 -6.30 6.37
C SER A 96 8.51 -7.75 5.94
N SER A 97 7.67 -7.90 4.91
CA SER A 97 7.49 -9.15 4.18
C SER A 97 8.71 -9.55 3.35
N TYR A 98 9.71 -8.68 3.18
CA TYR A 98 10.92 -8.99 2.39
C TYR A 98 11.63 -10.22 2.95
N ALA A 99 11.63 -10.40 4.27
CA ALA A 99 12.25 -11.56 4.89
C ALA A 99 11.56 -12.87 4.47
N HIS A 100 10.25 -12.84 4.24
CA HIS A 100 9.50 -13.97 3.70
C HIS A 100 9.68 -14.11 2.18
N ASN A 101 9.37 -13.05 1.44
CA ASN A 101 9.33 -13.04 -0.03
C ASN A 101 10.73 -13.13 -0.68
N GLY A 102 11.73 -12.46 -0.10
CA GLY A 102 13.09 -12.42 -0.64
C GLY A 102 14.02 -13.46 -0.01
N LEU A 103 13.90 -13.69 1.30
CA LEU A 103 14.83 -14.55 2.06
C LEU A 103 14.25 -15.91 2.46
N GLY A 104 12.96 -16.16 2.21
CA GLY A 104 12.34 -17.46 2.48
C GLY A 104 12.07 -17.76 3.95
N LYS A 105 12.07 -16.76 4.84
CA LYS A 105 11.70 -16.97 6.25
C LYS A 105 10.22 -17.30 6.36
N ALA A 106 9.86 -18.17 7.30
CA ALA A 106 8.47 -18.49 7.57
C ALA A 106 7.73 -17.24 8.09
N ASP A 107 6.54 -16.99 7.54
CA ASP A 107 5.63 -15.95 8.01
C ASP A 107 4.20 -16.47 7.90
N SER A 108 3.48 -16.48 9.02
CA SER A 108 2.09 -16.95 9.09
C SER A 108 1.07 -15.85 8.74
N LEU A 109 1.52 -14.60 8.63
CA LEU A 109 0.67 -13.47 8.31
C LEU A 109 0.65 -13.18 6.80
N THR A 110 1.69 -13.61 6.07
CA THR A 110 1.82 -13.34 4.65
C THR A 110 1.23 -14.45 3.79
N THR A 111 0.48 -14.09 2.76
CA THR A 111 0.06 -15.04 1.72
C THR A 111 0.61 -14.60 0.37
N PRO A 112 1.38 -15.46 -0.33
CA PRO A 112 1.94 -15.09 -1.62
C PRO A 112 0.86 -14.77 -2.66
N HIS A 113 1.04 -13.65 -3.38
CA HIS A 113 0.21 -13.30 -4.52
C HIS A 113 0.48 -14.23 -5.71
N ALA A 114 -0.51 -14.45 -6.58
CA ALA A 114 -0.36 -15.32 -7.75
C ALA A 114 0.80 -14.86 -8.67
N LEU A 115 0.92 -13.55 -8.91
CA LEU A 115 2.02 -12.98 -9.72
C LEU A 115 3.39 -13.14 -9.08
N TYR A 116 3.48 -13.17 -7.75
CA TYR A 116 4.74 -13.50 -7.07
C TYR A 116 5.10 -14.97 -7.31
N GLY A 117 4.14 -15.88 -7.17
CA GLY A 117 4.36 -17.30 -7.47
C GLY A 117 4.72 -17.57 -8.93
N ALA A 118 4.26 -16.73 -9.86
CA ALA A 118 4.56 -16.83 -11.28
C ALA A 118 5.97 -16.37 -11.67
N LEU A 119 6.77 -15.82 -10.74
CA LEU A 119 8.14 -15.35 -11.02
C LEU A 119 9.12 -16.50 -11.32
N GLY A 120 8.79 -17.74 -10.96
CA GLY A 120 9.66 -18.89 -11.15
C GLY A 120 8.89 -20.21 -11.02
N LYS A 121 9.54 -21.32 -11.38
CA LYS A 121 8.92 -22.66 -11.38
C LYS A 121 8.96 -23.32 -9.99
N ASN A 122 9.87 -22.87 -9.14
CA ASN A 122 10.04 -23.36 -7.78
C ASN A 122 10.32 -22.21 -6.81
N ALA A 123 10.30 -22.51 -5.51
CA ALA A 123 10.42 -21.49 -4.49
C ALA A 123 11.79 -20.77 -4.48
N GLU A 124 12.87 -21.42 -4.94
CA GLU A 124 14.18 -20.76 -5.05
C GLU A 124 14.17 -19.76 -6.20
N GLU A 125 13.74 -20.19 -7.40
CA GLU A 125 13.66 -19.33 -8.58
C GLU A 125 12.76 -18.12 -8.33
N VAL A 126 11.60 -18.31 -7.67
CA VAL A 126 10.69 -17.23 -7.30
C VAL A 126 11.39 -16.21 -6.40
N ARG A 127 12.10 -16.67 -5.35
CA ARG A 127 12.82 -15.76 -4.43
C ARG A 127 13.97 -15.05 -5.13
N HIS A 128 14.71 -15.75 -6.00
CA HIS A 128 15.78 -15.16 -6.79
C HIS A 128 15.24 -14.06 -7.70
N ALA A 129 14.25 -14.38 -8.53
CA ALA A 129 13.59 -13.42 -9.41
C ALA A 129 13.00 -12.24 -8.63
N TYR A 130 12.45 -12.48 -7.43
CA TYR A 130 11.94 -11.42 -6.58
C TYR A 130 13.04 -10.46 -6.10
N ARG A 131 14.19 -10.97 -5.64
CA ARG A 131 15.34 -10.15 -5.24
C ARG A 131 15.89 -9.31 -6.39
N GLU A 132 15.88 -9.82 -7.61
CA GLU A 132 16.32 -9.11 -8.83
C GLU A 132 15.42 -7.90 -9.20
N LEU A 133 14.25 -7.76 -8.56
CA LEU A 133 13.41 -6.58 -8.75
C LEU A 133 13.91 -5.36 -7.96
N PHE A 134 14.76 -5.53 -6.94
CA PHE A 134 15.17 -4.47 -6.01
C PHE A 134 16.33 -3.57 -6.46
N PRO A 135 17.28 -4.02 -7.31
CA PRO A 135 18.27 -3.13 -7.92
C PRO A 135 17.65 -2.02 -8.77
N HIS A 136 16.47 -2.27 -9.35
CA HIS A 136 15.77 -1.32 -10.20
C HIS A 136 15.12 -0.22 -9.35
N GLN A 137 15.55 1.03 -9.53
CA GLN A 137 14.93 2.17 -8.84
C GLN A 137 13.58 2.50 -9.46
N PHE A 138 12.63 2.92 -8.63
CA PHE A 138 11.38 3.47 -9.12
C PHE A 138 11.60 4.81 -9.83
N GLY A 139 10.90 5.04 -10.92
CA GLY A 139 10.81 6.37 -11.51
C GLY A 139 10.08 7.35 -10.58
N PRO A 140 10.41 8.66 -10.57
CA PRO A 140 9.75 9.64 -9.71
C PRO A 140 8.22 9.68 -9.87
N SER A 141 7.73 9.50 -11.10
CA SER A 141 6.30 9.48 -11.43
C SER A 141 5.58 8.26 -10.84
N GLU A 142 6.22 7.10 -10.80
CA GLU A 142 5.65 5.86 -10.28
C GLU A 142 5.53 5.93 -8.75
N VAL A 143 6.58 6.39 -8.07
CA VAL A 143 6.55 6.68 -6.62
C VAL A 143 5.42 7.65 -6.30
N HIS A 144 5.31 8.74 -7.08
CA HIS A 144 4.28 9.75 -6.88
C HIS A 144 2.88 9.15 -7.05
N ALA A 145 2.64 8.37 -8.10
CA ALA A 145 1.34 7.74 -8.35
C ALA A 145 0.92 6.79 -7.20
N ILE A 146 1.84 5.94 -6.73
CA ILE A 146 1.57 5.00 -5.63
C ILE A 146 1.29 5.76 -4.32
N ARG A 147 2.02 6.85 -4.07
CA ARG A 147 1.86 7.65 -2.85
C ARG A 147 0.57 8.47 -2.85
N GLU A 148 0.22 9.06 -3.98
CA GLU A 148 -0.91 9.99 -4.07
C GLU A 148 -2.25 9.29 -4.24
N ALA A 149 -2.29 8.09 -4.85
CA ALA A 149 -3.55 7.40 -5.08
C ALA A 149 -4.39 7.17 -3.79
N PRO A 150 -3.80 6.72 -2.66
CA PRO A 150 -4.53 6.64 -1.40
C PRO A 150 -4.88 8.01 -0.79
N ASN A 151 -4.07 9.05 -1.03
CA ASN A 151 -4.33 10.40 -0.51
C ASN A 151 -5.53 11.06 -1.18
N GLN A 152 -5.74 10.77 -2.46
CA GLN A 152 -6.80 11.35 -3.27
C GLN A 152 -8.01 10.42 -3.41
N GLU A 153 -7.96 9.23 -2.78
CA GLU A 153 -9.00 8.20 -2.85
C GLU A 153 -9.30 7.76 -4.30
N VAL A 154 -8.27 7.72 -5.15
CA VAL A 154 -8.36 7.33 -6.57
C VAL A 154 -7.80 5.94 -6.80
N VAL A 155 -7.94 5.41 -8.02
CA VAL A 155 -7.51 4.04 -8.37
C VAL A 155 -6.07 4.05 -8.89
N LEU A 156 -5.24 3.14 -8.37
CA LEU A 156 -3.91 2.87 -8.90
C LEU A 156 -3.99 1.73 -9.92
N GLY A 157 -3.75 2.02 -11.20
CA GLY A 157 -3.90 1.02 -12.26
C GLY A 157 -3.75 1.58 -13.65
N ARG A 158 -3.90 0.70 -14.65
CA ARG A 158 -3.97 1.09 -16.06
C ARG A 158 -5.26 1.86 -16.37
N GLU A 159 -5.28 2.63 -17.46
CA GLU A 159 -6.42 3.51 -17.79
C GLU A 159 -7.72 2.77 -18.11
N ASP A 160 -7.62 1.60 -18.74
CA ASP A 160 -8.73 0.68 -18.98
C ASP A 160 -9.33 0.17 -17.65
N PHE A 161 -8.49 -0.22 -16.70
CA PHE A 161 -8.91 -0.63 -15.36
C PHE A 161 -9.62 0.52 -14.63
N LYS A 162 -9.06 1.74 -14.65
CA LYS A 162 -9.70 2.92 -14.05
C LYS A 162 -11.07 3.21 -14.65
N GLY A 163 -11.21 3.09 -15.98
CA GLY A 163 -12.50 3.25 -16.68
C GLY A 163 -13.51 2.19 -16.28
N LYS A 164 -13.09 0.93 -16.18
CA LYS A 164 -13.93 -0.18 -15.72
C LYS A 164 -14.48 0.06 -14.31
N ILE A 165 -13.61 0.46 -13.37
CA ILE A 165 -14.02 0.73 -11.99
C ILE A 165 -14.95 1.94 -11.89
N GLU A 166 -14.70 2.99 -12.68
CA GLU A 166 -15.56 4.16 -12.75
C GLU A 166 -16.96 3.79 -13.25
N ALA A 167 -17.06 2.98 -14.31
CA ALA A 167 -18.33 2.48 -14.82
C ALA A 167 -19.08 1.62 -13.79
N MET A 168 -18.38 0.76 -13.06
CA MET A 168 -18.98 -0.12 -12.05
C MET A 168 -19.47 0.62 -10.80
N THR A 169 -18.69 1.61 -10.33
CA THR A 169 -18.95 2.27 -9.04
C THR A 169 -19.64 3.62 -9.18
N ARG A 170 -19.63 4.21 -10.38
CA ARG A 170 -20.01 5.60 -10.66
C ARG A 170 -19.27 6.62 -9.80
N LYS A 171 -18.09 6.23 -9.28
CA LYS A 171 -17.20 7.09 -8.51
C LYS A 171 -16.01 7.48 -9.37
N ARG A 172 -15.48 8.67 -9.10
CA ARG A 172 -14.24 9.17 -9.71
C ARG A 172 -13.09 8.22 -9.38
N THR A 173 -12.33 7.83 -10.41
CA THR A 173 -11.16 6.94 -10.27
C THR A 173 -9.83 7.63 -10.61
N ARG A 174 -9.87 8.92 -10.97
CA ARG A 174 -8.72 9.74 -11.37
C ARG A 174 -8.59 11.00 -10.51
N PRO A 175 -7.39 11.55 -10.34
CA PRO A 175 -7.20 12.86 -9.74
C PRO A 175 -8.08 13.91 -10.42
N GLY A 176 -8.71 14.78 -9.63
CA GLY A 176 -9.35 15.98 -10.18
C GLY A 176 -8.30 17.02 -10.59
N GLN A 177 -8.68 17.96 -11.46
CA GLN A 177 -7.92 19.19 -11.65
C GLN A 177 -7.92 19.97 -10.31
N PRO A 178 -6.75 20.29 -9.72
CA PRO A 178 -6.68 21.12 -8.52
C PRO A 178 -7.17 22.53 -8.84
N GLY A 179 -8.16 23.03 -8.10
CA GLY A 179 -8.63 24.41 -8.25
C GLY A 179 -10.09 24.62 -7.84
N ARG A 180 -10.43 25.85 -7.46
CA ARG A 180 -11.82 26.27 -7.27
C ARG A 180 -12.57 26.09 -8.60
N PRO A 181 -13.81 25.56 -8.61
CA PRO A 181 -14.61 25.48 -9.83
C PRO A 181 -14.65 26.84 -10.53
N ARG A 182 -14.36 26.87 -11.83
CA ARG A 182 -14.47 28.08 -12.63
C ARG A 182 -15.94 28.50 -12.60
N ILE A 183 -16.21 29.70 -12.10
CA ILE A 183 -17.54 30.31 -12.20
C ILE A 183 -17.67 30.72 -13.66
N GLU A 184 -18.58 30.07 -14.39
CA GLU A 184 -18.97 30.52 -15.73
C GLU A 184 -19.86 31.76 -15.55
N GLU A 185 -19.35 32.93 -15.91
CA GLU A 185 -20.17 34.14 -15.96
C GLU A 185 -21.23 33.96 -17.06
N PRO A 186 -22.52 34.19 -16.76
CA PRO A 186 -23.56 34.07 -17.77
C PRO A 186 -23.26 35.01 -18.93
N GLN A 187 -23.20 34.45 -20.14
CA GLN A 187 -23.00 35.22 -21.37
C GLN A 187 -24.10 36.29 -21.45
N ALA A 188 -23.69 37.57 -21.40
CA ALA A 188 -24.58 38.68 -21.64
C ALA A 188 -25.13 38.55 -23.08
N SER A 189 -26.41 38.22 -23.18
CA SER A 189 -27.17 38.24 -24.43
C SER A 189 -27.13 39.65 -25.02
N ARG A 190 -26.61 39.77 -26.25
CA ARG A 190 -26.76 40.96 -27.10
C ARG A 190 -27.85 40.72 -28.13
#